data_AF-A0A4V3T9D9-F1
#
_entry.id   AF-A0A4V3T9D9-F1
#
_cell.length_a   1.000
_cell.length_b   1.000
_cell.length_c   1.000
_cell.angle_alpha   90.00
_cell.angle_beta   90.00
_cell.angle_gamma   90.00
#
_symmetry.space_group_name_H-M   'P 1'
#
loop_
_entity.id
_entity.type
_entity.pdbx_description
1 polymer ?
#
loop_
_entity_poly.entity_id
_entity_poly.type
_entity_poly.pdbx_seq_one_letter_code
_entity_poly.pdbx_strand_id
1 'polypeptide(L)'
;MITARDDRRRTFETVPAGAEAVSWWGRAWVAALEGASGDPARLARGRTYAESGHVDAVTVTPGRIVAYVRGSRPRPYRTELTLPAFADPEWSELLEEVAADPAALGALLEREVPQSLAGTVLPGAGELVPHCSCPDFGRPPCKHAAALCYRAARLLDEDPFVLLLLRGRGERELLEDLTRRNAAHAAREKPPTAPDFPAVAAREALVRTVLPPLPAPLAPPAAAGLPPAYPADPAAPDPLALDQLASDAAARALALLTTGEDPIAGLSLWQDAVRLASAEPTAGLTGAARTLYRDLARATGRTTTDLARAAAAWRQGGRPALAALEEPWDPPAGPFDRARPALLAASQGAFRPERNRLTARTRQLRLGRDALWYAYESRPDDDDWWPTGRPSPDPVAALTRRADSSG
;
A
#
# COMPACT_ATOMS: atom_id res chain seq x y z
N MET A 1 -9.17 -18.34 -31.54
CA MET A 1 -9.79 -19.59 -31.05
C MET A 1 -8.68 -20.64 -31.01
N ILE A 2 -8.10 -20.86 -29.83
CA ILE A 2 -6.99 -21.80 -29.60
C ILE A 2 -7.60 -23.21 -29.62
N THR A 3 -7.11 -24.10 -30.48
CA THR A 3 -7.64 -25.48 -30.60
C THR A 3 -7.09 -26.37 -29.48
N ALA A 4 -7.72 -27.52 -29.18
CA ALA A 4 -7.18 -28.48 -28.19
C ALA A 4 -5.75 -28.96 -28.53
N ARG A 5 -5.38 -28.96 -29.82
CA ARG A 5 -4.02 -29.26 -30.29
C ARG A 5 -3.01 -28.16 -29.94
N ASP A 6 -3.50 -26.94 -29.81
CA ASP A 6 -2.75 -25.74 -29.49
C ASP A 6 -2.55 -25.61 -27.96
N ASP A 7 -3.49 -26.13 -27.16
CA ASP A 7 -3.39 -26.21 -25.69
C ASP A 7 -2.36 -27.26 -25.20
N ARG A 8 -2.11 -28.31 -26.00
CA ARG A 8 -1.14 -29.39 -25.68
C ARG A 8 0.28 -29.14 -26.20
N ARG A 9 0.61 -27.90 -26.59
CA ARG A 9 1.96 -27.52 -26.99
C ARG A 9 2.24 -26.08 -26.56
N ARG A 10 3.30 -25.87 -25.79
CA ARG A 10 3.73 -24.52 -25.39
C ARG A 10 5.19 -24.31 -25.77
N THR A 11 5.49 -23.21 -26.44
CA THR A 11 6.86 -22.80 -26.78
C THR A 11 7.18 -21.51 -26.05
N PHE A 12 8.26 -21.53 -25.27
CA PHE A 12 8.80 -20.42 -24.50
C PHE A 12 10.00 -19.85 -25.26
N GLU A 13 9.80 -18.74 -25.96
CA GLU A 13 10.89 -18.07 -26.71
C GLU A 13 11.99 -17.55 -25.77
N THR A 14 11.57 -17.07 -24.60
CA THR A 14 12.45 -16.63 -23.51
C THR A 14 12.14 -17.44 -22.26
N VAL A 15 13.18 -18.07 -21.70
CA VAL A 15 13.10 -18.75 -20.41
C VAL A 15 13.54 -17.77 -19.30
N PRO A 16 12.92 -17.77 -18.10
CA PRO A 16 13.30 -16.89 -17.00
C PRO A 16 14.79 -16.98 -16.65
N ALA A 17 15.44 -15.89 -16.27
CA ALA A 17 16.88 -15.89 -15.96
C ALA A 17 17.24 -16.77 -14.75
N GLY A 18 18.53 -17.16 -14.68
CA GLY A 18 19.07 -18.02 -13.61
C GLY A 18 18.96 -19.52 -13.89
N ALA A 19 19.62 -20.33 -13.06
CA ALA A 19 19.57 -21.80 -13.10
C ALA A 19 19.16 -22.44 -11.76
N GLU A 20 19.03 -21.63 -10.71
CA GLU A 20 18.65 -22.10 -9.38
C GLU A 20 17.12 -22.08 -9.22
N ALA A 21 16.56 -23.21 -8.78
CA ALA A 21 15.13 -23.34 -8.56
C ALA A 21 14.70 -22.73 -7.22
N VAL A 22 13.67 -21.88 -7.24
CA VAL A 22 13.21 -21.11 -6.08
C VAL A 22 12.02 -21.77 -5.39
N SER A 23 11.12 -22.39 -6.14
CA SER A 23 9.99 -23.11 -5.56
C SER A 23 10.43 -24.48 -5.03
N TRP A 24 9.61 -25.07 -4.15
CA TRP A 24 9.88 -26.41 -3.65
C TRP A 24 9.75 -27.48 -4.75
N TRP A 25 8.81 -27.30 -5.69
CA TRP A 25 8.61 -28.24 -6.80
C TRP A 25 9.71 -28.11 -7.87
N GLY A 26 10.22 -26.90 -8.12
CA GLY A 26 11.39 -26.68 -8.97
C GLY A 26 12.64 -27.35 -8.39
N ARG A 27 12.84 -27.27 -7.06
CA ARG A 27 13.92 -28.01 -6.37
C ARG A 27 13.74 -29.53 -6.47
N ALA A 28 12.52 -30.04 -6.30
CA ALA A 28 12.22 -31.45 -6.44
C ALA A 28 12.49 -31.97 -7.87
N TRP A 29 12.11 -31.19 -8.88
CA TRP A 29 12.43 -31.47 -10.28
C TRP A 29 13.94 -31.57 -10.54
N VAL A 30 14.72 -30.61 -10.02
CA VAL A 30 16.19 -30.66 -10.11
C VAL A 30 16.75 -31.90 -9.41
N ALA A 31 16.26 -32.20 -8.20
CA ALA A 31 16.70 -33.35 -7.43
C ALA A 31 16.45 -34.68 -8.16
N ALA A 32 15.35 -34.80 -8.91
CA ALA A 32 15.06 -36.01 -9.69
C ALA A 32 16.11 -36.28 -10.78
N LEU A 33 16.62 -35.25 -11.45
CA LEU A 33 17.71 -35.37 -12.42
C LEU A 33 19.07 -35.59 -11.74
N GLU A 34 19.38 -34.79 -10.71
CA GLU A 34 20.67 -34.86 -10.02
C GLU A 34 20.85 -36.22 -9.33
N GLY A 35 19.79 -36.79 -8.76
CA GLY A 35 19.79 -38.12 -8.16
C GLY A 35 20.01 -39.26 -9.16
N ALA A 36 19.71 -39.06 -10.45
CA ALA A 36 20.02 -40.02 -11.51
C ALA A 36 21.46 -39.86 -12.05
N SER A 37 22.11 -38.72 -11.78
CA SER A 37 23.47 -38.41 -12.22
C SER A 37 24.52 -38.96 -11.25
N GLY A 38 25.61 -39.51 -11.81
CA GLY A 38 26.79 -39.95 -11.03
C GLY A 38 27.98 -39.01 -11.13
N ASP A 39 27.85 -37.85 -11.79
CA ASP A 39 28.97 -36.96 -12.12
C ASP A 39 28.64 -35.49 -11.75
N PRO A 40 29.06 -35.03 -10.55
CA PRO A 40 28.85 -33.65 -10.10
C PRO A 40 29.51 -32.60 -11.00
N ALA A 41 30.64 -32.91 -11.63
CA ALA A 41 31.34 -31.97 -12.50
C ALA A 41 30.57 -31.75 -13.81
N ARG A 42 29.88 -32.77 -14.34
CA ARG A 42 28.95 -32.62 -15.47
C ARG A 42 27.77 -31.72 -15.12
N LEU A 43 27.18 -31.92 -13.94
CA LEU A 43 26.08 -31.11 -13.44
C LEU A 43 26.47 -29.63 -13.29
N ALA A 44 27.63 -29.36 -12.68
CA ALA A 44 28.16 -28.01 -12.54
C ALA A 44 28.32 -27.30 -13.89
N ARG A 45 28.90 -27.98 -14.90
CA ARG A 45 29.00 -27.43 -16.26
C ARG A 45 27.63 -27.18 -16.90
N GLY A 46 26.66 -28.05 -16.65
CA GLY A 46 25.28 -27.86 -17.12
C GLY A 46 24.62 -26.63 -16.51
N ARG A 47 24.85 -26.39 -15.22
CA ARG A 47 24.37 -25.20 -14.52
C ARG A 47 24.95 -23.93 -15.13
N THR A 48 26.25 -23.88 -15.36
CA THR A 48 26.91 -22.75 -16.04
C THR A 48 26.33 -22.49 -17.44
N TYR A 49 26.00 -23.55 -18.20
CA TYR A 49 25.39 -23.41 -19.53
C TYR A 49 23.97 -22.83 -19.44
N ALA A 50 23.19 -23.25 -18.45
CA ALA A 50 21.86 -22.69 -18.19
C ALA A 50 21.94 -21.20 -17.82
N GLU A 51 22.85 -20.83 -16.90
CA GLU A 51 23.06 -19.44 -16.46
C GLU A 51 23.55 -18.53 -17.59
N SER A 52 24.45 -19.04 -18.42
CA SER A 52 25.04 -18.30 -19.54
C SER A 52 24.12 -18.22 -20.76
N GLY A 53 22.83 -18.57 -20.63
CA GLY A 53 21.84 -18.45 -21.69
C GLY A 53 22.11 -19.35 -22.91
N HIS A 54 22.70 -20.53 -22.75
CA HIS A 54 22.99 -21.42 -23.88
C HIS A 54 21.80 -22.25 -24.36
N VAL A 55 20.68 -22.21 -23.63
CA VAL A 55 19.44 -22.90 -24.00
C VAL A 55 18.55 -21.92 -24.75
N ASP A 56 18.25 -22.23 -26.01
CA ASP A 56 17.33 -21.44 -26.84
C ASP A 56 15.87 -21.69 -26.42
N ALA A 57 14.90 -21.37 -27.28
CA ALA A 57 13.48 -21.56 -27.00
C ALA A 57 13.15 -23.00 -26.56
N VAL A 58 12.36 -23.14 -25.50
CA VAL A 58 11.96 -24.43 -24.93
C VAL A 58 10.55 -24.75 -25.37
N THR A 59 10.34 -25.93 -25.95
CA THR A 59 9.00 -26.42 -26.31
C THR A 59 8.61 -27.58 -25.42
N VAL A 60 7.42 -27.48 -24.82
CA VAL A 60 6.83 -28.51 -23.95
C VAL A 60 5.60 -29.09 -24.63
N THR A 61 5.54 -30.42 -24.61
CA THR A 61 4.43 -31.25 -25.09
C THR A 61 4.23 -32.40 -24.11
N PRO A 62 3.08 -33.11 -24.14
CA PRO A 62 2.89 -34.34 -23.39
C PRO A 62 4.10 -35.27 -23.46
N GLY A 63 4.67 -35.53 -22.29
CA GLY A 63 5.81 -36.39 -22.01
C GLY A 63 7.18 -35.90 -22.48
N ARG A 64 7.29 -34.72 -23.12
CA ARG A 64 8.55 -34.26 -23.72
C ARG A 64 8.78 -32.76 -23.59
N ILE A 65 9.97 -32.38 -23.12
CA ILE A 65 10.54 -31.03 -23.20
C ILE A 65 11.68 -31.07 -24.22
N VAL A 66 11.69 -30.16 -25.20
CA VAL A 66 12.71 -30.10 -26.25
C VAL A 66 13.26 -28.67 -26.36
N ALA A 67 14.58 -28.56 -26.49
CA ALA A 67 15.26 -27.30 -26.78
C ALA A 67 16.52 -27.53 -27.62
N TYR A 68 16.98 -26.47 -28.28
CA TYR A 68 18.32 -26.41 -28.85
C TYR A 68 19.28 -25.81 -27.83
N VAL A 69 20.42 -26.45 -27.62
CA VAL A 69 21.43 -26.01 -26.66
C VAL A 69 22.73 -25.76 -27.37
N ARG A 70 23.20 -24.51 -27.29
CA ARG A 70 24.48 -24.09 -27.85
C ARG A 70 25.62 -24.75 -27.08
N GLY A 71 26.67 -25.11 -27.81
CA GLY A 71 27.88 -25.69 -27.24
C GLY A 71 29.07 -25.38 -28.13
N SER A 72 30.07 -26.28 -28.15
CA SER A 72 31.31 -26.05 -28.88
C SER A 72 31.19 -26.10 -30.41
N ARG A 73 30.09 -26.64 -30.96
CA ARG A 73 29.87 -26.71 -32.41
C ARG A 73 29.01 -25.54 -32.89
N PRO A 74 29.20 -25.08 -34.16
CA PRO A 74 28.37 -24.02 -34.73
C PRO A 74 26.88 -24.35 -34.76
N ARG A 75 26.52 -25.63 -34.96
CA ARG A 75 25.13 -26.09 -34.92
C ARG A 75 24.75 -26.48 -33.47
N PRO A 76 23.69 -25.90 -32.89
CA PRO A 76 23.20 -26.27 -31.56
C PRO A 76 22.79 -27.74 -31.47
N TYR A 77 22.93 -28.34 -30.28
CA TYR A 77 22.54 -29.72 -30.02
C TYR A 77 21.04 -29.80 -29.71
N ARG A 78 20.34 -30.73 -30.35
CA ARG A 78 18.94 -31.03 -30.01
C ARG A 78 18.94 -31.80 -28.70
N THR A 79 18.34 -31.20 -27.68
CA THR A 79 18.30 -31.72 -26.32
C THR A 79 16.85 -31.93 -25.92
N GLU A 80 16.60 -33.00 -25.18
CA GLU A 80 15.28 -33.46 -24.85
C GLU A 80 15.26 -34.08 -23.45
N LEU A 81 14.21 -33.79 -22.69
CA LEU A 81 13.87 -34.47 -21.45
C LEU A 81 12.53 -35.17 -21.65
N THR A 82 12.49 -36.45 -21.32
CA THR A 82 11.29 -37.28 -21.43
C THR A 82 10.79 -37.67 -20.05
N LEU A 83 9.49 -37.55 -19.83
CA LEU A 83 8.80 -37.97 -18.62
C LEU A 83 7.54 -38.74 -19.07
N PRO A 84 7.19 -39.89 -18.49
CA PRO A 84 5.94 -40.57 -18.85
C PRO A 84 4.73 -39.67 -18.61
N ALA A 85 3.94 -39.46 -19.67
CA ALA A 85 2.62 -38.84 -19.56
C ALA A 85 1.64 -39.86 -18.96
N PHE A 86 0.71 -39.37 -18.17
CA PHE A 86 -0.35 -40.20 -17.60
C PHE A 86 -1.35 -40.63 -18.66
N ALA A 87 -1.85 -41.85 -18.50
CA ALA A 87 -3.02 -42.35 -19.19
C ALA A 87 -4.29 -41.69 -18.67
N ASP A 88 -5.40 -41.85 -19.41
CA ASP A 88 -6.69 -41.25 -19.04
C ASP A 88 -7.24 -41.70 -17.66
N PRO A 89 -7.03 -42.95 -17.19
CA PRO A 89 -7.42 -43.36 -15.84
C PRO A 89 -6.63 -42.63 -14.75
N GLU A 90 -5.30 -42.53 -14.89
CA GLU A 90 -4.43 -41.81 -13.94
C GLU A 90 -4.82 -40.32 -13.86
N TRP A 91 -5.10 -39.69 -15.01
CA TRP A 91 -5.65 -38.33 -15.05
C TRP A 91 -7.01 -38.24 -14.36
N SER A 92 -7.85 -39.26 -14.49
CA SER A 92 -9.16 -39.27 -13.87
C SER A 92 -9.08 -39.37 -12.35
N GLU A 93 -8.14 -40.14 -11.82
CA GLU A 93 -7.89 -40.23 -10.38
C GLU A 93 -7.33 -38.91 -9.83
N LEU A 94 -6.30 -38.36 -10.48
CA LEU A 94 -5.71 -37.07 -10.10
C LEU A 94 -6.74 -35.93 -10.08
N LEU A 95 -7.60 -35.86 -11.10
CA LEU A 95 -8.65 -34.83 -11.18
C LEU A 95 -9.74 -35.02 -10.12
N GLU A 96 -10.07 -36.24 -9.70
CA GLU A 96 -10.98 -36.47 -8.57
C GLU A 96 -10.34 -36.05 -7.25
N GLU A 97 -9.07 -36.39 -7.03
CA GLU A 97 -8.33 -36.01 -5.83
C GLU A 97 -8.29 -34.48 -5.68
N VAL A 98 -7.93 -33.76 -6.75
CA VAL A 98 -7.90 -32.30 -6.74
C VAL A 98 -9.29 -31.70 -6.58
N ALA A 99 -10.33 -32.24 -7.24
CA ALA A 99 -11.67 -31.71 -7.14
C ALA A 99 -12.31 -31.93 -5.76
N ALA A 100 -11.88 -32.96 -5.03
CA ALA A 100 -12.34 -33.26 -3.68
C ALA A 100 -11.60 -32.48 -2.58
N ASP A 101 -10.46 -31.85 -2.90
CA ASP A 101 -9.66 -31.04 -1.96
C ASP A 101 -9.66 -29.55 -2.37
N PRO A 102 -10.48 -28.71 -1.70
CA PRO A 102 -10.52 -27.28 -1.96
C PRO A 102 -9.17 -26.57 -1.80
N ALA A 103 -8.28 -27.05 -0.93
CA ALA A 103 -6.97 -26.45 -0.74
C ALA A 103 -6.03 -26.77 -1.91
N ALA A 104 -6.04 -28.01 -2.41
CA ALA A 104 -5.30 -28.39 -3.61
C ALA A 104 -5.78 -27.65 -4.86
N LEU A 105 -7.11 -27.50 -5.02
CA LEU A 105 -7.68 -26.71 -6.10
C LEU A 105 -7.28 -25.24 -6.00
N GLY A 106 -7.36 -24.64 -4.81
CA GLY A 106 -6.94 -23.25 -4.56
C GLY A 106 -5.47 -23.02 -4.92
N ALA A 107 -4.57 -23.87 -4.44
CA ALA A 107 -3.14 -23.79 -4.75
C ALA A 107 -2.86 -23.88 -6.25
N LEU A 108 -3.52 -24.78 -6.99
CA LEU A 108 -3.36 -24.85 -8.46
C LEU A 108 -3.84 -23.58 -9.16
N LEU A 109 -4.95 -22.97 -8.71
CA LEU A 109 -5.45 -21.70 -9.26
C LEU A 109 -4.49 -20.53 -8.97
N GLU A 110 -3.77 -20.58 -7.85
CA GLU A 110 -2.71 -19.64 -7.48
C GLU A 110 -1.36 -19.94 -8.17
N ARG A 111 -1.34 -20.91 -9.10
CA ARG A 111 -0.12 -21.37 -9.80
C ARG A 111 0.94 -21.91 -8.84
N GLU A 112 0.50 -22.70 -7.87
CA GLU A 112 1.36 -23.50 -7.01
C GLU A 112 1.13 -25.01 -7.25
N VAL A 113 2.15 -25.83 -7.02
CA VAL A 113 1.96 -27.28 -6.93
C VAL A 113 1.53 -27.61 -5.50
N PRO A 114 0.36 -28.24 -5.27
CA PRO A 114 -0.02 -28.71 -3.94
C PRO A 114 0.89 -29.84 -3.47
N GLN A 115 1.26 -29.85 -2.18
CA GLN A 115 2.12 -30.90 -1.62
C GLN A 115 1.47 -32.28 -1.65
N SER A 116 0.14 -32.37 -1.62
CA SER A 116 -0.60 -33.62 -1.82
C SER A 116 -0.27 -34.28 -3.17
N LEU A 117 -0.07 -33.48 -4.21
CA LEU A 117 0.21 -33.98 -5.56
C LEU A 117 1.69 -34.33 -5.77
N ALA A 118 2.59 -33.98 -4.84
CA ALA A 118 4.04 -34.05 -5.03
C ALA A 118 4.52 -35.45 -5.47
N GLY A 119 4.03 -36.50 -4.81
CA GLY A 119 4.40 -37.88 -5.10
C GLY A 119 3.87 -38.41 -6.42
N THR A 120 2.85 -37.76 -6.98
CA THR A 120 2.17 -38.18 -8.21
C THR A 120 2.74 -37.42 -9.40
N VAL A 121 2.71 -36.09 -9.37
CA VAL A 121 2.98 -35.27 -10.56
C VAL A 121 4.46 -35.03 -10.83
N LEU A 122 5.30 -34.96 -9.80
CA LEU A 122 6.74 -34.73 -9.96
C LEU A 122 7.46 -36.03 -10.34
N PRO A 123 8.56 -35.95 -11.11
CA PRO A 123 9.35 -37.12 -11.45
C PRO A 123 10.03 -37.74 -10.24
N GLY A 124 10.01 -39.06 -10.15
CA GLY A 124 10.91 -39.83 -9.28
C GLY A 124 12.35 -39.86 -9.80
N ALA A 125 13.27 -40.36 -8.97
CA ALA A 125 14.67 -40.56 -9.37
C ALA A 125 14.76 -41.54 -10.56
N GLY A 126 15.35 -41.09 -11.67
CA GLY A 126 15.50 -41.90 -12.89
C GLY A 126 14.28 -41.95 -13.80
N GLU A 127 13.15 -41.37 -13.40
CA GLU A 127 11.94 -41.27 -14.26
C GLU A 127 12.12 -40.21 -15.36
N LEU A 128 12.86 -39.15 -15.06
CA LEU A 128 13.21 -38.10 -16.02
C LEU A 128 14.39 -38.55 -16.88
N VAL A 129 14.12 -38.87 -18.15
CA VAL A 129 15.11 -39.43 -19.08
C VAL A 129 15.69 -38.36 -20.01
N PRO A 130 16.98 -38.01 -19.90
CA PRO A 130 17.63 -37.05 -20.79
C PRO A 130 18.11 -37.68 -22.10
N HIS A 131 17.87 -37.00 -23.22
CA HIS A 131 18.42 -37.32 -24.53
C HIS A 131 19.08 -36.08 -25.15
N CYS A 132 20.23 -36.25 -25.81
CA CYS A 132 20.93 -35.13 -26.45
C CYS A 132 21.72 -35.61 -27.67
N SER A 133 21.70 -34.85 -28.75
CA SER A 133 22.44 -35.16 -29.98
C SER A 133 23.95 -34.87 -29.89
N CYS A 134 24.50 -34.64 -28.70
CA CYS A 134 25.92 -34.39 -28.51
C CYS A 134 26.72 -35.70 -28.49
N PRO A 135 27.98 -35.71 -28.94
CA PRO A 135 28.82 -36.92 -29.00
C PRO A 135 29.39 -37.30 -27.62
N ASP A 136 28.72 -36.94 -26.52
CA ASP A 136 29.13 -37.30 -25.16
C ASP A 136 28.48 -38.63 -24.80
N PHE A 137 29.28 -39.70 -24.85
CA PHE A 137 28.86 -41.07 -24.55
C PHE A 137 29.02 -41.45 -23.07
N GLY A 138 29.35 -40.48 -22.20
CA GLY A 138 29.39 -40.75 -20.75
C GLY A 138 28.00 -40.95 -20.15
N ARG A 139 27.96 -41.29 -18.86
CA ARG A 139 26.69 -41.48 -18.14
C ARG A 139 25.81 -40.21 -18.26
N PRO A 140 24.54 -40.33 -18.68
CA PRO A 140 23.61 -39.20 -18.72
C PRO A 140 23.34 -38.63 -17.31
N PRO A 141 22.97 -37.34 -17.20
CA PRO A 141 22.84 -36.35 -18.26
C PRO A 141 24.21 -35.79 -18.72
N CYS A 142 24.33 -35.47 -20.01
CA CYS A 142 25.41 -34.60 -20.47
C CYS A 142 25.15 -33.15 -20.00
N LYS A 143 26.14 -32.27 -20.09
CA LYS A 143 26.00 -30.86 -19.69
C LYS A 143 24.83 -30.13 -20.37
N HIS A 144 24.50 -30.48 -21.62
CA HIS A 144 23.40 -29.84 -22.36
C HIS A 144 22.03 -30.26 -21.82
N ALA A 145 21.85 -31.55 -21.51
CA ALA A 145 20.63 -32.07 -20.89
C ALA A 145 20.46 -31.56 -19.46
N ALA A 146 21.55 -31.48 -18.70
CA ALA A 146 21.54 -30.82 -17.39
C ALA A 146 21.14 -29.34 -17.50
N ALA A 147 21.69 -28.62 -18.49
CA ALA A 147 21.31 -27.22 -18.74
C ALA A 147 19.81 -27.09 -19.05
N LEU A 148 19.26 -27.93 -19.93
CA LEU A 148 17.81 -27.93 -20.21
C LEU A 148 17.00 -28.24 -18.94
N CYS A 149 17.46 -29.15 -18.09
CA CYS A 149 16.75 -29.47 -16.84
C CYS A 149 16.69 -28.30 -15.86
N TYR A 150 17.80 -27.58 -15.67
CA TYR A 150 17.82 -26.39 -14.82
C TYR A 150 16.94 -25.27 -15.39
N ARG A 151 16.92 -25.11 -16.72
CA ARG A 151 16.03 -24.14 -17.39
C ARG A 151 14.56 -24.54 -17.30
N ALA A 152 14.25 -25.83 -17.39
CA ALA A 152 12.91 -26.34 -17.16
C ALA A 152 12.46 -26.10 -15.70
N ALA A 153 13.36 -26.24 -14.73
CA ALA A 153 13.05 -25.92 -13.33
C ALA A 153 12.60 -24.46 -13.14
N ARG A 154 13.25 -23.51 -13.82
CA ARG A 154 12.82 -22.10 -13.82
C ARG A 154 11.49 -21.86 -14.52
N LEU A 155 11.18 -22.62 -15.58
CA LEU A 155 9.84 -22.57 -16.19
C LEU A 155 8.77 -23.07 -15.22
N LEU A 156 9.07 -24.14 -14.48
CA LEU A 156 8.18 -24.69 -13.47
C LEU A 156 7.98 -23.72 -12.30
N ASP A 157 9.02 -22.99 -11.89
CA ASP A 157 8.90 -21.97 -10.84
C ASP A 157 7.91 -20.85 -11.20
N GLU A 158 7.89 -20.42 -12.46
CA GLU A 158 6.97 -19.37 -12.93
C GLU A 158 5.57 -19.91 -13.28
N ASP A 159 5.50 -21.14 -13.79
CA ASP A 159 4.25 -21.74 -14.24
C ASP A 159 4.22 -23.27 -14.06
N PRO A 160 3.62 -23.78 -12.97
CA PRO A 160 3.56 -25.21 -12.72
C PRO A 160 2.63 -25.97 -13.67
N PHE A 161 1.77 -25.29 -14.45
CA PHE A 161 0.98 -25.96 -15.49
C PHE A 161 1.86 -26.57 -16.58
N VAL A 162 3.11 -26.15 -16.69
CA VAL A 162 4.12 -26.82 -17.52
C VAL A 162 4.33 -28.28 -17.09
N LEU A 163 4.27 -28.59 -15.79
CA LEU A 163 4.36 -29.96 -15.28
C LEU A 163 3.13 -30.78 -15.67
N LEU A 164 1.95 -30.19 -15.56
CA LEU A 164 0.69 -30.86 -15.90
C LEU A 164 0.58 -31.10 -17.42
N LEU A 165 1.05 -30.14 -18.23
CA LEU A 165 1.22 -30.32 -19.66
C LEU A 165 2.19 -31.45 -19.98
N LEU A 166 3.32 -31.53 -19.27
CA LEU A 166 4.28 -32.60 -19.42
C LEU A 166 3.66 -33.97 -19.03
N ARG A 167 2.81 -34.01 -18.00
CA ARG A 167 2.03 -35.20 -17.62
C ARG A 167 0.85 -35.49 -18.57
N GLY A 168 0.52 -34.60 -19.50
CA GLY A 168 -0.33 -34.89 -20.64
C GLY A 168 -1.62 -34.08 -20.82
N ARG A 169 -1.90 -33.08 -19.96
CA ARG A 169 -3.10 -32.22 -20.08
C ARG A 169 -2.72 -30.75 -20.18
N GLY A 170 -3.32 -30.06 -21.14
CA GLY A 170 -3.18 -28.60 -21.28
C GLY A 170 -3.91 -27.86 -20.15
N GLU A 171 -3.56 -26.59 -19.95
CA GLU A 171 -4.14 -25.76 -18.88
C GLU A 171 -5.64 -25.60 -19.05
N ARG A 172 -6.11 -25.30 -20.27
CA ARG A 172 -7.55 -25.11 -20.52
C ARG A 172 -8.32 -26.42 -20.35
N GLU A 173 -7.81 -27.51 -20.93
CA GLU A 173 -8.38 -28.86 -20.77
C GLU A 173 -8.50 -29.24 -19.28
N LEU A 174 -7.45 -29.02 -18.49
CA LEU A 174 -7.45 -29.31 -17.06
C LEU A 174 -8.48 -28.48 -16.29
N LEU A 175 -8.50 -27.16 -16.49
CA LEU A 175 -9.40 -26.26 -15.76
C LEU A 175 -10.87 -26.53 -16.11
N GLU A 176 -11.18 -26.85 -17.36
CA GLU A 176 -12.52 -27.26 -17.78
C GLU A 176 -12.96 -28.56 -17.08
N ASP A 177 -12.07 -29.54 -16.93
CA ASP A 177 -12.36 -30.80 -16.25
C ASP A 177 -12.56 -30.63 -14.75
N LEU A 178 -11.68 -29.87 -14.09
CA LEU A 178 -11.79 -29.54 -12.67
C LEU A 178 -13.08 -28.77 -12.38
N THR A 179 -13.45 -27.82 -13.23
CA THR A 179 -14.70 -27.06 -13.07
C THR A 179 -15.91 -27.97 -13.10
N ARG A 180 -15.98 -28.92 -14.05
CA ARG A 180 -17.10 -29.87 -14.14
C ARG A 180 -17.18 -30.80 -12.93
N ARG A 181 -16.04 -31.30 -12.44
CA ARG A 181 -16.00 -32.21 -11.28
C ARG A 181 -16.33 -31.48 -9.99
N ASN A 182 -15.79 -30.29 -9.78
CA ASN A 182 -16.11 -29.47 -8.60
C ASN A 182 -17.61 -29.13 -8.56
N ALA A 183 -18.22 -28.80 -9.70
CA ALA A 183 -19.68 -28.59 -9.78
C ALA A 183 -20.48 -29.86 -9.43
N ALA A 184 -19.99 -31.05 -9.84
CA ALA A 184 -20.61 -32.31 -9.47
C ALA A 184 -20.46 -32.64 -7.97
N HIS A 185 -19.32 -32.32 -7.37
CA HIS A 185 -19.10 -32.43 -5.91
C HIS A 185 -20.03 -31.49 -5.15
N ALA A 186 -20.09 -30.21 -5.52
CA ALA A 186 -21.01 -29.23 -4.92
C ALA A 186 -22.49 -29.64 -5.07
N ALA A 187 -22.86 -30.34 -6.14
CA ALA A 187 -24.22 -30.88 -6.31
C ALA A 187 -24.50 -32.13 -5.46
N ARG A 188 -23.47 -32.93 -5.14
CA ARG A 188 -23.55 -34.13 -4.28
C ARG A 188 -23.51 -33.78 -2.80
N GLU A 189 -22.79 -32.74 -2.43
CA GLU A 189 -22.89 -32.08 -1.14
C GLU A 189 -24.32 -31.55 -0.99
N LYS A 190 -25.21 -32.41 -0.50
CA LYS A 190 -26.53 -32.00 -0.06
C LYS A 190 -26.28 -31.07 1.13
N PRO A 191 -26.55 -29.75 1.02
CA PRO A 191 -26.56 -28.91 2.21
C PRO A 191 -27.55 -29.55 3.21
N PRO A 192 -27.27 -29.50 4.52
CA PRO A 192 -28.19 -30.02 5.52
C PRO A 192 -29.61 -29.51 5.23
N THR A 193 -30.57 -30.42 5.17
CA THR A 193 -31.94 -30.16 4.65
C THR A 193 -32.73 -29.12 5.45
N ALA A 194 -32.19 -28.64 6.57
CA ALA A 194 -32.52 -27.36 7.18
C ALA A 194 -31.33 -26.94 8.05
N PRO A 195 -30.94 -25.66 8.08
CA PRO A 195 -30.09 -25.16 9.16
C PRO A 195 -30.83 -25.32 10.50
N ASP A 196 -30.11 -25.63 11.59
CA ASP A 196 -30.63 -25.72 12.98
C ASP A 196 -31.12 -24.37 13.56
N PHE A 197 -31.20 -23.35 12.71
CA PHE A 197 -31.62 -22.00 13.06
C PHE A 197 -32.85 -21.65 12.23
N PRO A 198 -33.79 -20.84 12.76
CA PRO A 198 -34.91 -20.35 11.98
C PRO A 198 -34.39 -19.61 10.75
N ALA A 199 -34.54 -20.23 9.58
CA ALA A 199 -34.10 -19.70 8.30
C ALA A 199 -35.26 -19.69 7.29
N VAL A 200 -35.18 -18.78 6.33
CA VAL A 200 -36.13 -18.64 5.22
C VAL A 200 -35.34 -18.80 3.93
N ALA A 201 -35.93 -19.44 2.91
CA ALA A 201 -35.26 -19.61 1.61
C ALA A 201 -34.86 -18.24 1.03
N ALA A 202 -33.65 -18.09 0.49
CA ALA A 202 -33.14 -16.80 -0.01
C ALA A 202 -34.09 -16.16 -1.03
N ARG A 203 -34.70 -16.97 -1.90
CA ARG A 203 -35.73 -16.51 -2.84
C ARG A 203 -36.96 -15.92 -2.14
N GLU A 204 -37.41 -16.48 -1.02
CA GLU A 204 -38.54 -15.97 -0.25
C GLU A 204 -38.19 -14.71 0.55
N ALA A 205 -36.93 -14.61 1.03
CA ALA A 205 -36.42 -13.38 1.64
C ALA A 205 -36.33 -12.23 0.62
N LEU A 206 -35.92 -12.53 -0.62
CA LEU A 206 -35.74 -11.57 -1.71
C LEU A 206 -37.04 -11.26 -2.48
N VAL A 207 -38.04 -12.14 -2.44
CA VAL A 207 -39.39 -11.92 -3.01
C VAL A 207 -40.20 -10.89 -2.20
N ARG A 208 -39.67 -10.38 -1.07
CA ARG A 208 -40.28 -9.25 -0.36
C ARG A 208 -40.39 -8.04 -1.30
N THR A 209 -41.61 -7.84 -1.82
CA THR A 209 -42.00 -6.69 -2.67
C THR A 209 -42.00 -5.37 -1.92
N VAL A 210 -41.88 -5.40 -0.59
CA VAL A 210 -41.74 -4.20 0.25
C VAL A 210 -40.49 -4.38 1.11
N LEU A 211 -39.44 -3.66 0.76
CA LEU A 211 -38.25 -3.53 1.59
C LEU A 211 -38.65 -2.80 2.88
N PRO A 212 -38.19 -3.26 4.06
CA PRO A 212 -38.34 -2.46 5.27
C PRO A 212 -37.64 -1.10 5.06
N PRO A 213 -38.13 -0.03 5.70
CA PRO A 213 -37.43 1.25 5.65
C PRO A 213 -35.99 1.06 6.15
N LEU A 214 -35.04 1.76 5.52
CA LEU A 214 -33.66 1.75 5.96
C LEU A 214 -33.59 2.14 7.45
N PRO A 215 -32.73 1.49 8.24
CA PRO A 215 -32.49 1.94 9.59
C PRO A 215 -32.06 3.41 9.57
N ALA A 216 -32.49 4.17 10.57
CA ALA A 216 -32.08 5.57 10.70
C ALA A 216 -30.53 5.63 10.75
N PRO A 217 -29.90 6.61 10.07
CA PRO A 217 -28.47 6.83 10.18
C PRO A 217 -28.05 6.94 11.64
N LEU A 218 -26.89 6.38 11.98
CA LEU A 218 -26.32 6.54 13.31
C LEU A 218 -26.10 8.02 13.59
N ALA A 219 -26.47 8.45 14.80
CA ALA A 219 -26.18 9.80 15.24
C ALA A 219 -24.66 10.00 15.30
N PRO A 220 -24.13 11.14 14.82
CA PRO A 220 -22.72 11.44 14.94
C PRO A 220 -22.30 11.50 16.42
N PRO A 221 -21.08 11.10 16.77
CA PRO A 221 -20.60 11.17 18.15
C PRO A 221 -20.47 12.64 18.59
N ALA A 222 -20.66 12.89 19.89
CA ALA A 222 -20.62 14.24 20.45
C ALA A 222 -19.22 14.88 20.47
N ALA A 223 -18.16 14.06 20.40
CA ALA A 223 -16.77 14.48 20.39
C ALA A 223 -15.91 13.48 19.61
N ALA A 224 -14.74 13.94 19.16
CA ALA A 224 -13.75 13.08 18.52
C ALA A 224 -13.21 12.09 19.54
N GLY A 225 -13.00 10.84 19.11
CA GLY A 225 -12.37 9.82 19.95
C GLY A 225 -10.91 10.17 20.25
N LEU A 226 -10.41 9.72 21.39
CA LEU A 226 -8.99 9.79 21.71
C LEU A 226 -8.26 8.59 21.10
N PRO A 227 -7.06 8.78 20.54
CA PRO A 227 -6.25 7.68 20.05
C PRO A 227 -5.83 6.73 21.20
N PRO A 228 -5.54 5.45 20.89
CA PRO A 228 -4.94 4.55 21.86
C PRO A 228 -3.50 4.99 22.19
N ALA A 229 -3.03 4.64 23.40
CA ALA A 229 -1.63 4.87 23.75
C ALA A 229 -0.69 4.03 22.87
N TYR A 230 0.30 4.69 22.27
CA TYR A 230 1.29 4.02 21.42
C TYR A 230 2.54 3.63 22.24
N PRO A 231 3.05 2.39 22.11
CA PRO A 231 4.30 2.00 22.77
C PRO A 231 5.48 2.76 22.17
N ALA A 232 6.48 3.09 23.00
CA ALA A 232 7.71 3.71 22.53
C ALA A 232 8.60 2.67 21.82
N ASP A 233 8.98 2.96 20.57
CA ASP A 233 9.92 2.17 19.77
C ASP A 233 10.96 3.10 19.13
N PRO A 234 12.26 2.94 19.38
CA PRO A 234 13.32 3.76 18.79
C PRO A 234 13.37 3.74 17.25
N ALA A 235 12.82 2.72 16.60
CA ALA A 235 12.74 2.61 15.14
C ALA A 235 11.43 3.19 14.56
N ALA A 236 10.48 3.59 15.40
CA ALA A 236 9.19 4.15 15.00
C ALA A 236 9.14 5.69 15.16
N PRO A 237 8.19 6.37 14.50
CA PRO A 237 7.90 7.77 14.78
C PRO A 237 7.55 8.01 16.25
N ASP A 238 7.85 9.21 16.73
CA ASP A 238 7.57 9.61 18.11
C ASP A 238 6.08 9.39 18.48
N PRO A 239 5.77 8.63 19.54
CA PRO A 239 4.40 8.34 19.96
C PRO A 239 3.52 9.59 20.15
N LEU A 240 4.10 10.68 20.67
CA LEU A 240 3.36 11.92 20.89
C LEU A 240 3.02 12.63 19.56
N ALA A 241 3.94 12.62 18.59
CA ALA A 241 3.63 13.10 17.25
C ALA A 241 2.53 12.26 16.57
N LEU A 242 2.51 10.94 16.81
CA LEU A 242 1.48 10.05 16.27
C LEU A 242 0.11 10.31 16.91
N ASP A 243 0.07 10.52 18.22
CA ASP A 243 -1.12 10.91 18.99
C ASP A 243 -1.74 12.22 18.48
N GLN A 244 -0.91 13.22 18.19
CA GLN A 244 -1.35 14.49 17.62
C GLN A 244 -1.97 14.32 16.24
N LEU A 245 -1.32 13.57 15.35
CA LEU A 245 -1.82 13.32 14.00
C LEU A 245 -3.13 12.53 14.02
N ALA A 246 -3.24 11.54 14.91
CA ALA A 246 -4.47 10.77 15.08
C ALA A 246 -5.61 11.62 15.64
N SER A 247 -5.32 12.48 16.63
CA SER A 247 -6.27 13.43 17.19
C SER A 247 -6.75 14.46 16.15
N ASP A 248 -5.85 14.99 15.33
CA ASP A 248 -6.20 15.89 14.22
C ASP A 248 -7.10 15.20 13.19
N ALA A 249 -6.76 13.95 12.80
CA ALA A 249 -7.56 13.16 11.87
C ALA A 249 -8.97 12.89 12.41
N ALA A 250 -9.09 12.53 13.69
CA ALA A 250 -10.38 12.29 14.34
C ALA A 250 -11.24 13.56 14.40
N ALA A 251 -10.64 14.71 14.72
CA ALA A 251 -11.33 16.00 14.74
C ALA A 251 -11.84 16.41 13.34
N ARG A 252 -11.03 16.22 12.30
CA ARG A 252 -11.43 16.47 10.90
C ARG A 252 -12.55 15.55 10.44
N ALA A 253 -12.46 14.26 10.74
CA ALA A 253 -13.49 13.29 10.40
C ALA A 253 -14.83 13.65 11.06
N LEU A 254 -14.80 14.10 12.32
CA LEU A 254 -16.00 14.57 13.00
C LEU A 254 -16.57 15.84 12.37
N ALA A 255 -15.73 16.82 12.03
CA ALA A 255 -16.16 18.03 11.33
C ALA A 255 -16.85 17.68 10.01
N LEU A 256 -16.19 16.86 9.17
CA LEU A 256 -16.75 16.38 7.92
C LEU A 256 -18.09 15.65 8.10
N LEU A 257 -18.20 14.79 9.10
CA LEU A 257 -19.43 14.06 9.38
C LEU A 257 -20.59 14.97 9.83
N THR A 258 -20.29 16.05 10.55
CA THR A 258 -21.30 16.92 11.17
C THR A 258 -21.68 18.13 10.32
N THR A 259 -20.73 18.71 9.57
CA THR A 259 -20.95 19.91 8.74
C THR A 259 -20.97 19.60 7.25
N GLY A 260 -20.41 18.46 6.82
CA GLY A 260 -20.17 18.17 5.40
C GLY A 260 -19.00 18.94 4.79
N GLU A 261 -18.24 19.68 5.61
CA GLU A 261 -17.13 20.53 5.16
C GLU A 261 -15.80 20.02 5.71
N ASP A 262 -14.78 19.97 4.86
CA ASP A 262 -13.42 19.68 5.28
C ASP A 262 -12.77 20.96 5.84
N PRO A 263 -12.42 21.02 7.15
CA PRO A 263 -11.82 22.21 7.74
C PRO A 263 -10.43 22.56 7.19
N ILE A 264 -9.78 21.63 6.46
CA ILE A 264 -8.46 21.86 5.86
C ILE A 264 -8.49 22.03 4.34
N ALA A 265 -9.64 21.82 3.70
CA ALA A 265 -9.73 21.98 2.26
C ALA A 265 -9.37 23.42 1.87
N GLY A 266 -8.45 23.57 0.92
CA GLY A 266 -7.99 24.86 0.44
C GLY A 266 -7.02 25.60 1.37
N LEU A 267 -6.45 24.95 2.39
CA LEU A 267 -5.27 25.48 3.08
C LEU A 267 -4.02 25.33 2.21
N SER A 268 -3.18 26.36 2.19
CA SER A 268 -1.83 26.22 1.64
C SER A 268 -0.94 25.39 2.57
N LEU A 269 0.18 24.86 2.06
CA LEU A 269 1.16 24.13 2.86
C LEU A 269 1.60 24.92 4.11
N TRP A 270 1.81 26.23 3.94
CA TRP A 270 2.16 27.11 5.05
C TRP A 270 1.03 27.24 6.07
N GLN A 271 -0.21 27.44 5.62
CA GLN A 271 -1.36 27.56 6.51
C GLN A 271 -1.61 26.27 7.30
N ASP A 272 -1.45 25.10 6.67
CA ASP A 272 -1.61 23.82 7.36
C ASP A 272 -0.47 23.56 8.36
N ALA A 273 0.79 23.92 8.02
CA ALA A 273 1.91 23.87 8.95
C ALA A 273 1.69 24.76 10.19
N VAL A 274 1.19 25.97 9.99
CA VAL A 274 0.83 26.90 11.07
C VAL A 274 -0.29 26.32 11.94
N ARG A 275 -1.32 25.75 11.33
CA ARG A 275 -2.42 25.08 12.04
C ARG A 275 -1.91 23.92 12.91
N LEU A 276 -1.08 23.04 12.37
CA LEU A 276 -0.44 21.94 13.12
C LEU A 276 0.40 22.47 14.29
N ALA A 277 1.25 23.46 14.04
CA ALA A 277 2.07 24.09 15.09
C ALA A 277 1.23 24.79 16.17
N SER A 278 0.03 25.28 15.83
CA SER A 278 -0.87 25.97 16.75
C SER A 278 -1.55 25.04 17.75
N ALA A 279 -1.76 23.78 17.37
CA ALA A 279 -2.37 22.74 18.21
C ALA A 279 -1.47 22.35 19.38
N GLU A 280 -0.16 22.62 19.30
CA GLU A 280 0.82 22.40 20.35
C GLU A 280 1.01 23.64 21.24
N PRO A 281 0.44 23.67 22.46
CA PRO A 281 0.56 24.83 23.34
C PRO A 281 1.99 25.00 23.87
N THR A 282 2.79 23.93 23.83
CA THR A 282 4.11 23.88 24.45
C THR A 282 5.22 24.48 23.59
N ALA A 283 4.96 24.90 22.34
CA ALA A 283 5.85 25.71 21.49
C ALA A 283 7.37 25.43 21.65
N GLY A 284 7.79 24.16 21.63
CA GLY A 284 9.20 23.77 21.74
C GLY A 284 9.75 23.59 23.15
N LEU A 285 8.91 23.48 24.18
CA LEU A 285 9.34 23.14 25.55
C LEU A 285 9.76 21.67 25.67
N THR A 286 9.22 20.78 24.84
CA THR A 286 9.60 19.36 24.79
C THR A 286 10.54 19.07 23.62
N GLY A 287 11.30 17.97 23.71
CA GLY A 287 12.14 17.49 22.60
C GLY A 287 11.34 17.28 21.32
N ALA A 288 10.18 16.64 21.43
CA ALA A 288 9.25 16.37 20.33
C ALA A 288 8.72 17.67 19.69
N ALA A 289 8.25 18.63 20.49
CA ALA A 289 7.73 19.90 19.97
C ALA A 289 8.81 20.70 19.21
N ARG A 290 10.08 20.64 19.65
CA ARG A 290 11.20 21.29 18.93
C ARG A 290 11.49 20.63 17.59
N THR A 291 11.42 19.31 17.52
CA THR A 291 11.59 18.56 16.27
C THR A 291 10.49 18.92 15.29
N LEU A 292 9.22 18.88 15.73
CA LEU A 292 8.06 19.24 14.91
C LEU A 292 8.19 20.66 14.33
N TYR A 293 8.48 21.66 15.17
CA TYR A 293 8.62 23.05 14.73
C TYR A 293 9.77 23.21 13.71
N ARG A 294 10.90 22.52 13.93
CA ARG A 294 12.04 22.57 13.01
C ARG A 294 11.69 21.95 11.65
N ASP A 295 11.00 20.82 11.66
CA ASP A 295 10.65 20.10 10.43
C ASP A 295 9.59 20.84 9.62
N LEU A 296 8.56 21.39 10.28
CA LEU A 296 7.54 22.23 9.64
C LEU A 296 8.15 23.53 9.06
N ALA A 297 9.02 24.19 9.83
CA ALA A 297 9.72 25.40 9.37
C ALA A 297 10.60 25.09 8.14
N ARG A 298 11.35 23.98 8.18
CA ARG A 298 12.17 23.52 7.06
C ARG A 298 11.33 23.18 5.82
N ALA A 299 10.22 22.46 6.00
CA ALA A 299 9.33 22.05 4.91
C ALA A 299 8.65 23.25 4.21
N THR A 300 8.45 24.34 4.95
CA THR A 300 7.80 25.56 4.43
C THR A 300 8.79 26.65 4.01
N GLY A 301 10.10 26.42 4.18
CA GLY A 301 11.14 27.42 3.88
C GLY A 301 11.11 28.64 4.81
N ARG A 302 10.63 28.47 6.04
CA ARG A 302 10.49 29.53 7.06
C ARG A 302 11.36 29.26 8.27
N THR A 303 11.50 30.25 9.15
CA THR A 303 12.18 30.05 10.43
C THR A 303 11.23 29.50 11.49
N THR A 304 11.76 28.88 12.55
CA THR A 304 10.94 28.44 13.69
C THR A 304 10.28 29.60 14.42
N THR A 305 10.90 30.78 14.39
CA THR A 305 10.34 32.03 14.95
C THR A 305 9.14 32.51 14.14
N ASP A 306 9.22 32.48 12.80
CA ASP A 306 8.08 32.81 11.93
C ASP A 306 6.91 31.86 12.21
N LEU A 307 7.19 30.56 12.29
CA LEU A 307 6.19 29.54 12.58
C LEU A 307 5.55 29.74 13.96
N ALA A 308 6.34 30.05 14.99
CA ALA A 308 5.82 30.32 16.33
C ALA A 308 4.93 31.56 16.37
N ARG A 309 5.31 32.63 15.66
CA ARG A 309 4.51 33.86 15.55
C ARG A 309 3.21 33.62 14.80
N ALA A 310 3.27 32.88 13.69
CA ALA A 310 2.11 32.50 12.91
C ALA A 310 1.17 31.56 13.68
N ALA A 311 1.71 30.58 14.42
CA ALA A 311 0.95 29.69 15.29
C ALA A 311 0.24 30.45 16.42
N ALA A 312 0.89 31.47 16.99
CA ALA A 312 0.27 32.37 17.97
C ALA A 312 -0.88 33.17 17.35
N ALA A 313 -0.74 33.65 16.10
CA ALA A 313 -1.80 34.36 15.40
C ALA A 313 -2.97 33.42 15.10
N TRP A 314 -2.68 32.19 14.66
CA TRP A 314 -3.70 31.18 14.44
C TRP A 314 -4.47 30.84 15.73
N ARG A 315 -3.82 30.75 16.88
CA ARG A 315 -4.52 30.58 18.17
C ARG A 315 -5.38 31.80 18.54
N GLN A 316 -4.96 33.00 18.15
CA GLN A 316 -5.72 34.22 18.41
C GLN A 316 -7.04 34.23 17.64
N GLY A 317 -7.06 33.83 16.37
CA GLY A 317 -8.30 33.89 15.57
C GLY A 317 -8.27 33.16 14.23
N GLY A 318 -7.53 32.06 14.12
CA GLY A 318 -7.49 31.18 12.95
C GLY A 318 -6.91 31.84 11.69
N ARG A 319 -7.47 31.48 10.53
CA ARG A 319 -7.02 31.98 9.22
C ARG A 319 -7.08 33.51 9.10
N PRO A 320 -8.16 34.20 9.53
CA PRO A 320 -8.20 35.67 9.47
C PRO A 320 -7.10 36.35 10.28
N ALA A 321 -6.73 35.79 11.44
CA ALA A 321 -5.64 36.30 12.26
C ALA A 321 -4.26 36.09 11.62
N LEU A 322 -4.04 34.95 10.96
CA LEU A 322 -2.82 34.71 10.17
C LEU A 322 -2.73 35.70 9.00
N ALA A 323 -3.83 35.95 8.28
CA ALA A 323 -3.87 36.96 7.23
C ALA A 323 -3.59 38.37 7.78
N ALA A 324 -4.14 38.73 8.95
CA ALA A 324 -3.83 40.00 9.61
C ALA A 324 -2.35 40.12 10.02
N LEU A 325 -1.68 39.00 10.31
CA LEU A 325 -0.25 38.96 10.58
C LEU A 325 0.57 39.24 9.30
N GLU A 326 0.21 38.62 8.18
CA GLU A 326 1.09 38.50 6.99
C GLU A 326 0.76 39.47 5.85
N GLU A 327 -0.50 39.88 5.73
CA GLU A 327 -1.01 40.61 4.57
C GLU A 327 -1.52 42.00 4.96
N PRO A 328 -0.67 43.04 4.91
CA PRO A 328 -1.14 44.41 5.01
C PRO A 328 -2.08 44.75 3.85
N TRP A 329 -3.18 45.42 4.15
CA TRP A 329 -4.16 45.87 3.14
C TRP A 329 -4.70 47.25 3.51
N ASP A 330 -5.35 47.93 2.57
CA ASP A 330 -5.89 49.28 2.75
C ASP A 330 -7.41 49.26 2.99
N PRO A 331 -7.86 49.31 4.26
CA PRO A 331 -9.28 49.38 4.60
C PRO A 331 -9.88 50.77 4.37
N PRO A 332 -11.22 50.86 4.25
CA PRO A 332 -11.92 52.14 4.35
C PRO A 332 -11.58 52.87 5.66
N ALA A 333 -11.63 54.21 5.66
CA ALA A 333 -11.27 55.02 6.84
C ALA A 333 -12.21 54.84 8.04
N GLY A 334 -13.48 54.49 7.82
CA GLY A 334 -14.53 54.48 8.84
C GLY A 334 -14.21 53.70 10.14
N PRO A 335 -13.72 52.45 10.09
CA PRO A 335 -13.26 51.74 11.27
C PRO A 335 -12.17 52.47 12.08
N PHE A 336 -11.25 53.19 11.43
CA PHE A 336 -10.16 53.92 12.07
C PHE A 336 -10.63 55.22 12.70
N ASP A 337 -11.55 55.91 12.02
CA ASP A 337 -12.20 57.12 12.52
C ASP A 337 -13.02 56.86 13.78
N ARG A 338 -13.56 55.64 13.93
CA ARG A 338 -14.21 55.20 15.18
C ARG A 338 -13.20 54.70 16.22
N ALA A 339 -12.20 53.94 15.80
CA ALA A 339 -11.27 53.29 16.71
C ALA A 339 -10.35 54.28 17.45
N ARG A 340 -9.80 55.27 16.75
CA ARG A 340 -8.82 56.19 17.33
C ARG A 340 -9.38 57.05 18.47
N PRO A 341 -10.57 57.69 18.34
CA PRO A 341 -11.19 58.39 19.45
C PRO A 341 -11.53 57.48 20.63
N ALA A 342 -11.99 56.24 20.37
CA ALA A 342 -12.29 55.27 21.42
C ALA A 342 -11.04 54.88 22.22
N LEU A 343 -9.92 54.62 21.54
CA LEU A 343 -8.63 54.31 22.16
C LEU A 343 -8.09 55.49 22.99
N LEU A 344 -8.24 56.73 22.50
CA LEU A 344 -7.87 57.93 23.23
C LEU A 344 -8.74 58.14 24.48
N ALA A 345 -10.06 57.97 24.36
CA ALA A 345 -11.01 58.09 25.47
C ALA A 345 -10.76 57.03 26.55
N ALA A 346 -10.34 55.83 26.17
CA ALA A 346 -9.96 54.74 27.07
C ALA A 346 -8.53 54.86 27.63
N SER A 347 -7.86 56.00 27.45
CA SER A 347 -6.48 56.27 27.90
C SER A 347 -5.45 55.25 27.41
N GLN A 348 -5.65 54.63 26.23
CA GLN A 348 -4.72 53.65 25.66
C GLN A 348 -3.55 54.30 24.88
N GLY A 349 -3.56 55.64 24.75
CA GLY A 349 -2.55 56.42 24.06
C GLY A 349 -2.93 56.75 22.61
N ALA A 350 -2.06 57.52 21.94
CA ALA A 350 -2.28 57.95 20.57
C ALA A 350 -1.74 56.92 19.57
N PHE A 351 -2.64 56.26 18.85
CA PHE A 351 -2.31 55.31 17.80
C PHE A 351 -2.19 56.00 16.44
N ARG A 352 -1.12 55.68 15.70
CA ARG A 352 -0.89 56.15 14.33
C ARG A 352 -1.38 55.11 13.32
N PRO A 353 -2.21 55.49 12.34
CA PRO A 353 -2.68 54.59 11.30
C PRO A 353 -1.63 54.41 10.19
N GLU A 354 -1.47 53.17 9.74
CA GLU A 354 -0.74 52.80 8.53
C GLU A 354 -1.38 51.55 7.93
N ARG A 355 -1.95 51.65 6.73
CA ARG A 355 -2.74 50.58 6.09
C ARG A 355 -3.80 50.02 7.07
N ASN A 356 -3.83 48.72 7.29
CA ASN A 356 -4.71 48.07 8.26
C ASN A 356 -4.19 48.08 9.70
N ARG A 357 -3.18 48.89 10.05
CA ARG A 357 -2.50 48.85 11.34
C ARG A 357 -2.67 50.16 12.11
N LEU A 358 -2.91 50.06 13.41
CA LEU A 358 -2.85 51.15 14.38
C LEU A 358 -1.70 50.86 15.33
N THR A 359 -0.67 51.70 15.36
CA THR A 359 0.54 51.48 16.16
C THR A 359 0.74 52.56 17.23
N ALA A 360 1.07 52.15 18.46
CA ALA A 360 1.45 53.03 19.56
C ALA A 360 2.55 52.40 20.42
N ARG A 361 3.76 52.98 20.42
CA ARG A 361 4.93 52.47 21.16
C ARG A 361 5.13 50.97 20.94
N THR A 362 4.84 50.14 21.94
CA THR A 362 4.99 48.68 21.97
C THR A 362 3.70 47.91 21.71
N ARG A 363 2.62 48.58 21.29
CA ARG A 363 1.32 47.98 21.00
C ARG A 363 0.87 48.28 19.58
N GLN A 364 0.25 47.29 18.94
CA GLN A 364 -0.32 47.43 17.61
C GLN A 364 -1.65 46.70 17.52
N LEU A 365 -2.63 47.32 16.89
CA LEU A 365 -3.88 46.70 16.48
C LEU A 365 -3.86 46.52 14.96
N ARG A 366 -4.28 45.37 14.48
CA ARG A 366 -4.42 45.09 13.04
C ARG A 366 -5.87 44.76 12.73
N LEU A 367 -6.43 45.42 11.71
CA LEU A 367 -7.78 45.17 11.23
C LEU A 367 -7.76 44.00 10.24
N GLY A 368 -8.47 42.93 10.57
CA GLY A 368 -8.73 41.82 9.67
C GLY A 368 -9.79 42.15 8.64
N ARG A 369 -9.85 41.35 7.57
CA ARG A 369 -10.89 41.46 6.53
C ARG A 369 -12.28 41.02 7.02
N ASP A 370 -12.32 40.32 8.16
CA ASP A 370 -13.50 39.94 8.92
C ASP A 370 -14.00 41.06 9.86
N ALA A 371 -13.42 42.25 9.76
CA ALA A 371 -13.74 43.43 10.56
C ALA A 371 -13.48 43.28 12.07
N LEU A 372 -12.60 42.36 12.47
CA LEU A 372 -12.11 42.24 13.85
C LEU A 372 -10.73 42.91 14.01
N TRP A 373 -10.50 43.45 15.21
CA TRP A 373 -9.21 43.97 15.63
C TRP A 373 -8.40 42.90 16.35
N TYR A 374 -7.17 42.68 15.87
CA TYR A 374 -6.19 41.77 16.43
C TYR A 374 -5.10 42.55 17.15
N ALA A 375 -4.85 42.27 18.42
CA ALA A 375 -3.83 42.93 19.21
C ALA A 375 -2.47 42.23 19.08
N TYR A 376 -1.42 43.05 19.06
CA TYR A 376 -0.03 42.64 19.00
C TYR A 376 0.81 43.50 19.95
N GLU A 377 1.89 42.93 20.47
CA GLU A 377 2.89 43.62 21.28
C GLU A 377 4.30 43.35 20.76
N SER A 378 5.18 44.34 20.89
CA SER A 378 6.61 44.19 20.59
C SER A 378 7.45 44.69 21.77
N ARG A 379 8.75 44.36 21.77
CA ARG A 379 9.70 45.02 22.68
C ARG A 379 9.92 46.48 22.22
N PRO A 380 10.32 47.39 23.14
CA PRO A 380 10.71 48.73 22.74
C PRO A 380 11.80 48.68 21.66
N ASP A 381 11.62 49.49 20.61
CA ASP A 381 12.54 49.61 19.46
C ASP A 381 12.76 48.32 18.65
N ASP A 382 11.84 47.36 18.75
CA ASP A 382 11.82 46.11 18.00
C ASP A 382 10.58 46.05 17.09
N ASP A 383 10.76 45.61 15.84
CA ASP A 383 9.69 45.39 14.86
C ASP A 383 9.09 43.97 14.94
N ASP A 384 9.50 43.18 15.93
CA ASP A 384 8.94 41.86 16.23
C ASP A 384 7.60 41.93 16.97
N TRP A 385 6.52 42.05 16.20
CA TRP A 385 5.14 42.07 16.71
C TRP A 385 4.58 40.67 16.99
N TRP A 386 4.23 40.40 18.25
CA TRP A 386 3.67 39.13 18.71
C TRP A 386 2.17 39.23 19.02
N PRO A 387 1.32 38.31 18.52
CA PRO A 387 -0.11 38.28 18.81
C PRO A 387 -0.44 38.19 20.30
N THR A 388 -1.43 38.94 20.77
CA THR A 388 -1.89 38.95 22.16
C THR A 388 -3.41 39.06 22.28
N GLY A 389 -3.97 38.53 23.38
CA GLY A 389 -5.41 38.67 23.67
C GLY A 389 -6.33 37.93 22.70
N ARG A 390 -7.61 38.33 22.67
CA ARG A 390 -8.64 37.78 21.77
C ARG A 390 -9.08 38.85 20.76
N PRO A 391 -9.43 38.47 19.53
CA PRO A 391 -9.92 39.40 18.55
C PRO A 391 -11.29 39.94 18.96
N SER A 392 -11.56 41.20 18.61
CA SER A 392 -12.79 41.89 19.00
C SER A 392 -13.19 42.93 17.94
N PRO A 393 -14.49 43.14 17.69
CA PRO A 393 -14.95 44.26 16.87
C PRO A 393 -14.70 45.62 17.53
N ASP A 394 -14.59 45.65 18.87
CA ASP A 394 -14.16 46.81 19.64
C ASP A 394 -12.62 46.81 19.83
N PRO A 395 -11.91 47.84 19.32
CA PRO A 395 -10.45 47.95 19.44
C PRO A 395 -9.96 48.10 20.89
N VAL A 396 -10.77 48.66 21.80
CA VAL A 396 -10.38 48.80 23.22
C VAL A 396 -10.42 47.44 23.91
N ALA A 397 -11.49 46.68 23.70
CA ALA A 397 -11.60 45.31 24.18
C ALA A 397 -10.49 44.40 23.62
N ALA A 398 -10.10 44.56 22.34
CA ALA A 398 -9.00 43.80 21.73
C ALA A 398 -7.66 43.99 22.47
N LEU A 399 -7.38 45.19 22.98
CA LEU A 399 -6.15 45.48 23.75
C LEU A 399 -6.19 45.01 25.21
N THR A 400 -7.37 44.66 25.72
CA THR A 400 -7.52 44.32 27.13
C THR A 400 -7.18 42.85 27.34
N ARG A 401 -5.99 42.55 27.90
CA ARG A 401 -5.71 41.21 28.41
C ARG A 401 -6.68 40.91 29.56
N ARG A 402 -7.45 39.83 29.46
CA ARG A 402 -7.98 39.22 30.68
C ARG A 402 -6.79 38.66 31.46
N ALA A 403 -6.70 38.99 32.75
CA ALA A 403 -5.91 38.21 33.67
C ALA A 403 -6.46 36.79 33.65
N ASP A 404 -5.59 35.79 33.47
CA ASP A 404 -5.98 34.40 33.59
C ASP A 404 -6.59 34.19 34.98
N SER A 405 -7.86 33.82 35.02
CA SER A 405 -8.47 33.22 36.20
C SER A 405 -7.83 31.83 36.35
N SER A 406 -6.75 31.77 37.12
CA SER A 406 -6.18 30.53 37.64
C SER A 406 -7.26 29.79 38.44
N GLY A 407 -7.69 28.65 37.93
CA GLY A 407 -8.44 27.62 38.64
C GLY A 407 -7.54 26.42 38.90
#